data_AF-A0A644V6A3-F1
#
_entry.id   AF-A0A644V6A3-F1
#
_cell.length_a   1.000
_cell.length_b   1.000
_cell.length_c   1.000
_cell.angle_alpha   90.00
_cell.angle_beta   90.00
_cell.angle_gamma   90.00
#
_symmetry.space_group_name_H-M   'P 1'
#
loop_
_entity.id
_entity.type
_entity.pdbx_description
1 polymer ?
#
loop_
_entity_poly.entity_id
_entity_poly.type
_entity_poly.pdbx_seq_one_letter_code
_entity_poly.pdbx_strand_id
1 'polypeptide(L)'
;MREHGFSRSGGPVPGQFPFSCAKKPVYPEISERSQRLFYILERSSINYLKKGDGILMSIGIGENLTGSFGYAKDKLMGSIGNWILLIILTIIPIVNFIAMGTYLKVYRGEDPKVEHIGKSFIDGLLAFIIAFLYMLIPTIIVMILGGGSIFAAAASGSTAAVAGVGAGVLALAIILYLLFALVMTPAIVNFARKGFGAAFHFGEIFGMISKAGWLKYIISIILLAIIFGIIGLLGMIPFIGWLIMLIIYPFLIVWAAKFYANLFE
;
A
#
# COMPACT_ATOMS: atom_id res chain seq x y z
N MET A 1 57.08 46.47 -33.13
CA MET A 1 56.47 45.78 -34.28
C MET A 1 55.36 44.88 -33.77
N ARG A 2 54.15 45.08 -34.32
CA ARG A 2 52.96 44.22 -34.41
C ARG A 2 52.24 43.65 -33.17
N GLU A 3 50.93 43.89 -33.22
CA GLU A 3 49.76 43.63 -32.38
C GLU A 3 49.46 42.15 -32.07
N HIS A 4 48.63 41.89 -31.03
CA HIS A 4 47.20 41.52 -31.17
C HIS A 4 46.57 41.17 -29.81
N GLY A 5 45.33 41.62 -29.60
CA GLY A 5 44.54 41.38 -28.40
C GLY A 5 43.89 40.00 -28.34
N PHE A 6 43.49 39.57 -27.13
CA PHE A 6 42.56 38.46 -26.96
C PHE A 6 41.66 38.65 -25.74
N SER A 7 40.36 38.61 -26.01
CA SER A 7 39.23 38.69 -25.09
C SER A 7 39.14 37.43 -24.23
N ARG A 8 38.94 37.56 -22.91
CA ARG A 8 38.61 36.42 -22.03
C ARG A 8 37.10 36.31 -21.88
N SER A 9 36.51 35.39 -22.63
CA SER A 9 35.12 34.94 -22.45
C SER A 9 35.01 34.06 -21.20
N GLY A 10 33.96 34.32 -20.40
CA GLY A 10 33.64 33.57 -19.19
C GLY A 10 33.24 32.13 -19.51
N GLY A 11 33.82 31.19 -18.76
CA GLY A 11 33.46 29.77 -18.81
C GLY A 11 32.05 29.52 -18.23
N PRO A 12 31.34 28.48 -18.70
CA PRO A 12 29.98 28.20 -18.28
C PRO A 12 29.92 27.55 -16.88
N VAL A 13 28.87 27.94 -16.15
CA VAL A 13 28.52 27.49 -14.79
C VAL A 13 27.93 26.06 -14.85
N PRO A 14 28.37 25.10 -14.00
CA PRO A 14 27.84 23.73 -14.04
C PRO A 14 26.47 23.66 -13.34
N GLY A 15 25.43 23.24 -14.07
CA GLY A 15 24.10 23.02 -13.47
C GLY A 15 22.87 23.13 -14.39
N GLN A 16 23.04 23.46 -15.67
CA GLN A 16 21.93 23.41 -16.65
C GLN A 16 22.01 22.10 -17.43
N PHE A 17 21.20 21.12 -17.04
CA PHE A 17 20.87 20.02 -17.94
C PHE A 17 20.05 20.59 -19.10
N PRO A 18 20.50 20.51 -20.36
CA PRO A 18 19.67 20.90 -21.47
C PRO A 18 18.48 19.94 -21.50
N PHE A 19 17.26 20.49 -21.60
CA PHE A 19 16.10 19.73 -22.01
C PHE A 19 16.45 19.08 -23.35
N SER A 20 16.83 17.80 -23.33
CA SER A 20 16.95 17.01 -24.54
C SER A 20 15.56 16.96 -25.13
N CYS A 21 15.32 17.73 -26.20
CA CYS A 21 14.15 17.59 -27.03
C CYS A 21 14.01 16.10 -27.37
N ALA A 22 13.03 15.43 -26.77
CA ALA A 22 12.64 14.09 -27.19
C ALA A 22 12.47 14.14 -28.71
N LYS A 23 13.28 13.37 -29.46
CA LYS A 23 13.11 13.22 -30.91
C LYS A 23 11.66 12.85 -31.14
N LYS A 24 10.94 13.69 -31.91
CA LYS A 24 9.58 13.38 -32.33
C LYS A 24 9.63 12.01 -33.02
N PRO A 25 8.75 11.05 -32.65
CA PRO A 25 8.69 9.76 -33.33
C PRO A 25 8.45 9.99 -34.83
N VAL A 26 9.27 9.35 -35.68
CA VAL A 26 9.08 9.33 -37.13
C VAL A 26 8.03 8.27 -37.43
N TYR A 27 6.79 8.71 -37.66
CA TYR A 27 5.72 7.84 -38.13
C TYR A 27 5.82 7.67 -39.65
N PRO A 28 5.45 6.50 -40.23
CA PRO A 28 5.22 6.40 -41.67
C PRO A 28 4.19 7.48 -42.10
N GLU A 29 4.20 7.94 -43.35
CA GLU A 29 3.23 8.93 -43.85
C GLU A 29 1.79 8.40 -43.76
N ILE A 30 1.17 8.59 -42.60
CA ILE A 30 -0.23 8.28 -42.35
C ILE A 30 -1.06 9.45 -42.87
N SER A 31 -2.16 9.17 -43.56
CA SER A 31 -3.07 10.19 -44.10
C SER A 31 -3.50 11.19 -43.01
N GLU A 32 -3.75 12.45 -43.40
CA GLU A 32 -4.17 13.53 -42.47
C GLU A 32 -5.33 13.12 -41.55
N ARG A 33 -6.24 12.28 -42.06
CA ARG A 33 -7.39 11.77 -41.31
C ARG A 33 -6.96 10.88 -40.13
N SER A 34 -5.97 10.02 -40.35
CA SER A 34 -5.41 9.16 -39.31
C SER A 34 -4.64 9.95 -38.26
N GLN A 35 -3.94 11.02 -38.65
CA GLN A 35 -3.25 11.92 -37.70
C GLN A 35 -4.24 12.66 -36.79
N ARG A 36 -5.37 13.15 -37.35
CA ARG A 36 -6.44 13.75 -36.54
C ARG A 36 -7.06 12.76 -35.57
N LEU A 37 -7.31 11.52 -36.01
CA LEU A 37 -7.85 10.48 -35.14
C LEU A 37 -6.89 10.13 -34.00
N PHE A 38 -5.60 9.99 -34.30
CA PHE A 38 -4.58 9.75 -33.28
C PHE A 38 -4.54 10.90 -32.27
N TYR A 39 -4.56 12.15 -32.75
CA TYR A 39 -4.58 13.33 -31.90
C TYR A 39 -5.83 13.42 -31.00
N ILE A 40 -7.01 13.09 -31.53
CA ILE A 40 -8.26 13.08 -30.77
C ILE A 40 -8.24 11.99 -29.70
N LEU A 41 -7.72 10.81 -30.01
CA LEU A 41 -7.62 9.68 -29.08
C LEU A 41 -6.60 9.95 -27.95
N GLU A 42 -5.45 10.52 -28.29
CA GLU A 42 -4.42 10.92 -27.32
C GLU A 42 -4.95 12.02 -26.38
N ARG A 43 -5.54 13.07 -26.95
CA ARG A 43 -6.10 14.18 -26.17
C ARG A 43 -7.29 13.74 -25.29
N SER A 44 -8.10 12.80 -25.77
CA SER A 44 -9.18 12.19 -24.97
C SER A 44 -8.60 11.40 -23.80
N SER A 45 -7.60 10.55 -24.05
CA SER A 45 -6.92 9.78 -23.00
C SER A 45 -6.31 10.69 -21.93
N ILE A 46 -5.62 11.77 -22.34
CA ILE A 46 -5.04 12.75 -21.42
C ILE A 46 -6.13 13.44 -20.57
N ASN A 47 -7.28 13.78 -21.16
CA ASN A 47 -8.39 14.38 -20.42
C ASN A 47 -9.01 13.41 -19.40
N TYR A 48 -9.12 12.12 -19.73
CA TYR A 48 -9.59 11.11 -18.77
C TYR A 48 -8.61 10.94 -17.61
N LEU A 49 -7.30 10.90 -17.88
CA LEU A 49 -6.27 10.84 -16.85
C LEU A 49 -6.30 12.09 -15.95
N LYS A 50 -6.35 13.28 -16.54
CA LYS A 50 -6.41 14.55 -15.80
C LYS A 50 -7.69 14.69 -14.97
N LYS A 51 -8.82 14.14 -15.45
CA LYS A 51 -10.07 14.09 -14.70
C LYS A 51 -9.98 13.09 -13.54
N GLY A 52 -9.34 11.94 -13.74
CA GLY A 52 -9.04 10.98 -12.66
C GLY A 52 -8.16 11.60 -11.57
N ASP A 53 -7.08 12.28 -11.97
CA ASP A 53 -6.20 13.02 -11.06
C ASP A 53 -6.96 14.13 -10.31
N GLY A 54 -7.84 14.86 -10.99
CA GLY A 54 -8.70 15.87 -10.37
C GLY A 54 -9.67 15.30 -9.34
N ILE A 55 -10.19 14.09 -9.55
CA ILE A 55 -11.04 13.40 -8.57
C ILE A 55 -10.20 13.00 -7.34
N LEU A 56 -9.01 12.42 -7.54
CA LEU A 56 -8.12 12.03 -6.43
C LEU A 56 -7.64 13.24 -5.61
N MET A 57 -7.36 14.37 -6.27
CA MET A 57 -7.05 15.65 -5.60
C MET A 57 -8.26 16.23 -4.86
N SER A 58 -9.47 16.16 -5.44
CA SER A 58 -10.67 16.66 -4.76
C SER A 58 -11.03 15.88 -3.48
N ILE A 59 -10.61 14.61 -3.39
CA ILE A 59 -10.85 13.73 -2.23
C ILE A 59 -9.68 13.79 -1.23
N GLY A 60 -8.57 14.46 -1.56
CA GLY A 60 -7.40 14.60 -0.70
C GLY A 60 -6.51 13.35 -0.63
N ILE A 61 -6.70 12.37 -1.53
CA ILE A 61 -5.97 11.09 -1.49
C ILE A 61 -4.53 11.28 -1.96
N GLY A 62 -4.32 12.10 -3.00
CA GLY A 62 -2.99 12.38 -3.54
C GLY A 62 -2.09 13.13 -2.55
N GLU A 63 -2.66 14.11 -1.86
CA GLU A 63 -1.98 14.86 -0.78
C GLU A 63 -1.66 13.92 0.38
N ASN A 64 -2.60 13.07 0.80
CA ASN A 64 -2.33 12.09 1.87
C ASN A 64 -1.26 11.08 1.46
N LEU A 65 -1.31 10.57 0.22
CA LEU A 65 -0.33 9.61 -0.30
C LEU A 65 1.09 10.20 -0.29
N THR A 66 1.24 11.42 -0.80
CA THR A 66 2.52 12.12 -0.86
C THR A 66 3.00 12.52 0.53
N GLY A 67 2.10 13.01 1.38
CA GLY A 67 2.41 13.43 2.75
C GLY A 67 2.84 12.26 3.63
N SER A 68 2.12 11.14 3.57
CA SER A 68 2.49 9.91 4.29
C SER A 68 3.78 9.27 3.77
N PHE A 69 4.06 9.38 2.46
CA PHE A 69 5.34 8.94 1.88
C PHE A 69 6.50 9.81 2.39
N GLY A 70 6.32 11.13 2.37
CA GLY A 70 7.28 12.09 2.95
C GLY A 70 7.55 11.80 4.41
N TYR A 71 6.51 11.56 5.21
CA TYR A 71 6.64 11.16 6.61
C TYR A 71 7.47 9.88 6.78
N ALA A 72 7.19 8.81 6.02
CA ALA A 72 7.95 7.56 6.12
C ALA A 72 9.42 7.77 5.72
N LYS A 73 9.66 8.56 4.68
CA LYS A 73 11.01 8.92 4.22
C LYS A 73 11.77 9.70 5.29
N ASP A 74 11.18 10.77 5.81
CA ASP A 74 11.85 11.65 6.77
C ASP A 74 12.11 10.93 8.10
N LYS A 75 11.16 10.14 8.59
CA LYS A 75 11.32 9.44 9.87
C LYS A 75 12.26 8.25 9.80
N LEU A 76 12.25 7.47 8.71
CA LEU A 76 13.15 6.32 8.57
C LEU A 76 14.53 6.71 8.05
N MET A 77 14.62 7.51 6.98
CA MET A 77 15.91 7.95 6.45
C MET A 77 16.58 9.01 7.33
N GLY A 78 15.80 9.83 8.06
CA GLY A 78 16.34 10.75 9.06
C GLY A 78 16.87 10.05 10.32
N SER A 79 16.51 8.78 10.53
CA SER A 79 17.02 7.96 11.63
C SER A 79 17.46 6.58 11.14
N ILE A 80 18.52 6.55 10.33
CA ILE A 80 19.07 5.31 9.71
C ILE A 80 19.25 4.19 10.73
N GLY A 81 19.70 4.49 11.96
CA GLY A 81 19.83 3.49 13.02
C GLY A 81 18.50 2.82 13.39
N ASN A 82 17.42 3.59 13.45
CA ASN A 82 16.08 3.07 13.72
C ASN A 82 15.54 2.25 12.54
N TRP A 83 15.81 2.68 11.30
CA TRP A 83 15.44 1.91 10.11
C TRP A 83 16.18 0.57 10.04
N ILE A 84 17.50 0.55 10.28
CA ILE A 84 18.30 -0.69 10.37
C ILE A 84 17.76 -1.59 11.48
N LEU A 85 17.41 -1.04 12.64
CA LEU A 85 16.85 -1.80 13.73
C LEU A 85 15.51 -2.45 13.33
N LEU A 86 14.59 -1.71 12.70
CA LEU A 86 13.36 -2.28 12.17
C LEU A 86 13.59 -3.40 11.15
N ILE A 87 14.60 -3.26 10.28
CA ILE A 87 14.99 -4.32 9.34
C ILE A 87 15.44 -5.58 10.11
N ILE A 88 16.33 -5.43 11.09
CA ILE A 88 16.82 -6.55 11.91
C ILE A 88 15.67 -7.23 12.68
N LEU A 89 14.77 -6.44 13.29
CA LEU A 89 13.61 -6.97 14.02
C LEU A 89 12.67 -7.76 13.09
N THR A 90 12.53 -7.35 11.82
CA THR A 90 11.65 -8.01 10.84
C THR A 90 12.15 -9.40 10.44
N ILE A 91 13.47 -9.65 10.50
CA ILE A 91 14.06 -10.94 10.12
C ILE A 91 13.71 -12.04 11.11
N ILE A 92 13.64 -11.71 12.41
CA ILE A 92 13.45 -12.70 13.47
C ILE A 92 11.95 -12.75 13.85
N PRO A 93 11.20 -13.83 13.55
CA PRO A 93 9.74 -13.84 13.66
C PRO A 93 9.19 -13.48 15.04
N ILE A 94 9.81 -13.95 16.12
CA ILE A 94 9.38 -13.67 17.50
C ILE A 94 9.64 -12.20 17.88
N VAL A 95 10.74 -11.65 17.38
CA VAL A 95 11.18 -10.28 17.69
C VAL A 95 10.45 -9.26 16.81
N ASN A 96 9.91 -9.69 15.67
CA ASN A 96 9.09 -8.89 14.76
C ASN A 96 7.85 -8.29 15.43
N PHE A 97 7.38 -8.84 16.56
CA PHE A 97 6.32 -8.20 17.35
C PHE A 97 6.73 -6.81 17.86
N ILE A 98 8.02 -6.56 18.13
CA ILE A 98 8.50 -5.23 18.49
C ILE A 98 8.35 -4.25 17.31
N ALA A 99 8.67 -4.71 16.08
CA ALA A 99 8.47 -3.90 14.89
C ALA A 99 6.99 -3.58 14.67
N MET A 100 6.12 -4.59 14.80
CA MET A 100 4.66 -4.42 14.74
C MET A 100 4.14 -3.37 15.74
N GLY A 101 4.52 -3.47 17.01
CA GLY A 101 4.10 -2.47 18.01
C GLY A 101 4.72 -1.09 17.78
N THR A 102 5.88 -1.02 17.13
CA THR A 102 6.47 0.26 16.70
C THR A 102 5.65 0.88 15.55
N TYR A 103 5.12 0.09 14.63
CA TYR A 103 4.20 0.59 13.60
C TYR A 103 2.87 1.08 14.22
N LEU A 104 2.43 0.51 15.33
CA LEU A 104 1.24 0.99 16.04
C LEU A 104 1.38 2.41 16.59
N LYS A 105 2.60 2.85 16.90
CA LYS A 105 2.87 4.25 17.28
C LYS A 105 2.44 5.22 16.19
N VAL A 106 2.62 4.84 14.92
CA VAL A 106 2.22 5.67 13.77
C VAL A 106 0.71 5.89 13.73
N TYR A 107 -0.10 4.88 14.09
CA TYR A 107 -1.56 5.02 14.18
C TYR A 107 -2.01 5.95 15.33
N ARG A 108 -1.16 6.16 16.33
CA ARG A 108 -1.35 7.12 17.43
C ARG A 108 -0.89 8.53 17.06
N GLY A 109 -0.27 8.71 15.89
CA GLY A 109 0.36 9.97 15.49
C GLY A 109 1.77 10.17 16.04
N GLU A 110 2.37 9.13 16.62
CA GLU A 110 3.73 9.14 17.15
C GLU A 110 4.76 8.70 16.11
N ASP A 111 6.04 9.00 16.35
CA ASP A 111 7.14 8.57 15.50
C ASP A 111 7.41 7.06 15.62
N PRO A 112 7.78 6.36 14.51
CA PRO A 112 8.05 4.92 14.51
C PRO A 112 9.42 4.60 15.13
N LYS A 113 9.72 5.13 16.32
CA LYS A 113 10.98 4.87 17.04
C LYS A 113 10.90 3.60 17.87
N VAL A 114 11.91 2.74 17.74
CA VAL A 114 12.08 1.53 18.55
C VAL A 114 12.60 1.91 19.95
N GLU A 115 11.68 2.48 20.74
CA GLU A 115 11.87 2.81 22.15
C GLU A 115 10.82 2.05 22.97
N HIS A 116 11.11 1.81 24.25
CA HIS A 116 10.26 1.01 25.15
C HIS A 116 9.93 -0.37 24.59
N ILE A 117 10.97 -1.15 24.27
CA ILE A 117 10.89 -2.45 23.59
C ILE A 117 9.84 -3.38 24.21
N GLY A 118 9.74 -3.45 25.54
CA GLY A 118 8.74 -4.27 26.22
C GLY A 118 7.29 -3.86 25.92
N LYS A 119 7.01 -2.55 25.90
CA LYS A 119 5.67 -2.03 25.52
C LYS A 119 5.39 -2.29 24.04
N SER A 120 6.37 -2.04 23.15
CA SER A 120 6.22 -2.32 21.71
C SER A 120 6.00 -3.82 21.47
N PHE A 121 6.66 -4.70 22.21
CA PHE A 121 6.44 -6.14 22.11
C PHE A 121 4.99 -6.52 22.47
N ILE A 122 4.47 -6.02 23.60
CA ILE A 122 3.10 -6.28 24.04
C ILE A 122 2.09 -5.70 23.04
N ASP A 123 2.29 -4.44 22.62
CA ASP A 123 1.43 -3.77 21.63
C ASP A 123 1.39 -4.57 20.30
N GLY A 124 2.53 -5.09 19.84
CA GLY A 124 2.62 -5.90 18.64
C GLY A 124 2.01 -7.29 18.78
N LEU A 125 2.18 -7.94 19.94
CA LEU A 125 1.54 -9.23 20.23
C LEU A 125 0.01 -9.08 20.28
N LEU A 126 -0.50 -8.03 20.91
CA LEU A 126 -1.93 -7.73 20.94
C LEU A 126 -2.48 -7.41 19.54
N ALA A 127 -1.74 -6.63 18.73
CA ALA A 127 -2.10 -6.40 17.33
C ALA A 127 -2.16 -7.70 16.53
N PHE A 128 -1.19 -8.60 16.74
CA PHE A 128 -1.19 -9.92 16.14
C PHE A 128 -2.40 -10.76 16.57
N ILE A 129 -2.76 -10.76 17.87
CA ILE A 129 -3.96 -11.45 18.36
C ILE A 129 -5.22 -10.90 17.70
N ILE A 130 -5.35 -9.57 17.57
CA ILE A 130 -6.50 -8.95 16.88
C ILE A 130 -6.55 -9.40 15.42
N ALA A 131 -5.45 -9.25 14.68
CA ALA A 131 -5.37 -9.67 13.28
C ALA A 131 -5.67 -11.17 13.11
N PHE A 132 -5.15 -12.00 14.01
CA PHE A 132 -5.41 -13.44 14.06
C PHE A 132 -6.89 -13.73 14.28
N LEU A 133 -7.54 -13.09 15.26
CA LEU A 133 -8.98 -13.28 15.52
C LEU A 133 -9.84 -12.84 14.33
N TYR A 134 -9.51 -11.72 13.69
CA TYR A 134 -10.19 -11.23 12.50
C TYR A 134 -10.05 -12.17 11.30
N MET A 135 -8.93 -12.90 11.18
CA MET A 135 -8.75 -13.91 10.12
C MET A 135 -9.28 -15.29 10.52
N LEU A 136 -9.31 -15.60 11.81
CA LEU A 136 -9.77 -16.88 12.34
C LEU A 136 -11.26 -17.07 12.12
N ILE A 137 -12.08 -16.04 12.36
CA ILE A 137 -13.54 -16.10 12.19
C ILE A 137 -13.93 -16.49 10.75
N PRO A 138 -13.50 -15.79 9.68
CA PRO A 138 -13.83 -16.19 8.32
C PRO A 138 -13.24 -17.57 7.97
N THR A 139 -12.05 -17.92 8.50
CA THR A 139 -11.47 -19.26 8.32
C THR A 139 -12.35 -20.36 8.89
N ILE A 140 -12.88 -20.18 10.10
CA ILE A 140 -13.79 -21.16 10.73
C ILE A 140 -15.08 -21.30 9.91
N ILE A 141 -15.65 -20.19 9.46
CA ILE A 141 -16.88 -20.21 8.63
C ILE A 141 -16.64 -20.98 7.32
N VAL A 142 -15.53 -20.70 6.63
CA VAL A 142 -15.16 -21.40 5.40
C VAL A 142 -14.83 -22.87 5.65
N MET A 143 -14.17 -23.22 6.77
CA MET A 143 -13.91 -24.62 7.10
C MET A 143 -15.18 -25.41 7.41
N ILE A 144 -16.10 -24.85 8.19
CA ILE A 144 -17.34 -25.54 8.57
C ILE A 144 -18.27 -25.65 7.36
N LEU A 145 -18.62 -24.51 6.75
CA LEU A 145 -19.58 -24.48 5.64
C LEU A 145 -18.97 -25.01 4.34
N GLY A 146 -17.72 -24.64 4.06
CA GLY A 146 -17.02 -25.03 2.85
C GLY A 146 -16.39 -26.42 2.92
N GLY A 147 -15.73 -26.76 4.02
CA GLY A 147 -15.14 -28.09 4.20
C GLY A 147 -16.20 -29.19 4.23
N GLY A 148 -17.30 -28.98 4.95
CA GLY A 148 -18.41 -29.94 4.99
C GLY A 148 -19.08 -30.15 3.62
N SER A 149 -19.29 -29.06 2.87
CA SER A 149 -19.90 -29.14 1.54
C SER A 149 -18.97 -29.78 0.51
N ILE A 150 -17.67 -29.45 0.53
CA ILE A 150 -16.67 -30.08 -0.35
C ILE A 150 -16.55 -31.58 -0.04
N PHE A 151 -16.53 -31.96 1.24
CA PHE A 151 -16.48 -33.37 1.63
C PHE A 151 -17.71 -34.14 1.15
N ALA A 152 -18.91 -33.58 1.34
CA ALA A 152 -20.15 -34.20 0.87
C ALA A 152 -20.17 -34.35 -0.66
N ALA A 153 -19.71 -33.34 -1.40
CA ALA A 153 -19.59 -33.40 -2.85
C ALA A 153 -18.56 -34.44 -3.32
N ALA A 154 -17.43 -34.56 -2.61
CA ALA A 154 -16.41 -35.56 -2.90
C ALA A 154 -16.93 -36.98 -2.64
N ALA A 155 -17.66 -37.18 -1.54
CA ALA A 155 -18.28 -38.46 -1.20
C ALA A 155 -19.34 -38.90 -2.21
N SER A 156 -19.93 -37.97 -2.98
CA SER A 156 -20.91 -38.29 -4.02
C SER A 156 -20.28 -38.88 -5.29
N GLY A 157 -18.94 -38.88 -5.43
CA GLY A 157 -18.22 -39.36 -6.61
C GLY A 157 -18.40 -38.50 -7.88
N SER A 158 -19.09 -37.36 -7.79
CA SER A 158 -19.36 -36.49 -8.94
C SER A 158 -18.33 -35.38 -9.02
N THR A 159 -17.47 -35.45 -10.05
CA THR A 159 -16.50 -34.39 -10.34
C THR A 159 -17.16 -33.04 -10.61
N ALA A 160 -18.34 -33.04 -11.26
CA ALA A 160 -19.12 -31.84 -11.49
C ALA A 160 -19.67 -31.23 -10.19
N ALA A 161 -20.11 -32.06 -9.24
CA ALA A 161 -20.56 -31.58 -7.94
C ALA A 161 -19.41 -30.97 -7.13
N VAL A 162 -18.24 -31.61 -7.13
CA VAL A 162 -17.03 -31.08 -6.48
C VAL A 162 -16.61 -29.73 -7.08
N ALA A 163 -16.61 -29.61 -8.42
CA ALA A 163 -16.27 -28.36 -9.09
C ALA A 163 -17.28 -27.24 -8.77
N GLY A 164 -18.58 -27.54 -8.82
CA GLY A 164 -19.64 -26.57 -8.52
C GLY A 164 -19.60 -26.08 -7.08
N VAL A 165 -19.49 -27.00 -6.11
CA VAL A 165 -19.37 -26.66 -4.70
C VAL A 165 -18.05 -25.94 -4.43
N GLY A 166 -16.94 -26.40 -5.00
CA GLY A 166 -15.62 -25.78 -4.85
C GLY A 166 -15.61 -24.32 -5.31
N ALA A 167 -16.24 -24.02 -6.45
CA ALA A 167 -16.39 -22.65 -6.93
C ALA A 167 -17.24 -21.79 -5.98
N GLY A 168 -18.34 -22.33 -5.46
CA GLY A 168 -19.19 -21.65 -4.49
C GLY A 168 -18.47 -21.35 -3.17
N VAL A 169 -17.71 -22.32 -2.65
CA VAL A 169 -16.89 -22.15 -1.44
C VAL A 169 -15.78 -21.12 -1.66
N LEU A 170 -15.13 -21.14 -2.83
CA LEU A 170 -14.12 -20.14 -3.17
C LEU A 170 -14.71 -18.73 -3.22
N ALA A 171 -15.88 -18.56 -3.85
CA ALA A 171 -16.58 -17.28 -3.90
C ALA A 171 -16.96 -16.79 -2.49
N LEU A 172 -17.51 -17.67 -1.66
CA LEU A 172 -17.83 -17.37 -0.25
C LEU A 172 -16.58 -16.95 0.53
N ALA A 173 -15.48 -17.69 0.38
CA ALA A 173 -14.22 -17.38 1.05
C ALA A 173 -13.72 -16.00 0.65
N ILE A 174 -13.66 -15.69 -0.66
CA ILE A 174 -13.22 -14.38 -1.16
C ILE A 174 -14.06 -13.26 -0.54
N ILE A 175 -15.39 -13.40 -0.55
CA ILE A 175 -16.29 -12.39 0.02
C ILE A 175 -16.03 -12.21 1.52
N LEU A 176 -15.97 -13.29 2.29
CA LEU A 176 -15.76 -13.22 3.74
C LEU A 176 -14.40 -12.63 4.11
N TYR A 177 -13.31 -13.11 3.50
CA TYR A 177 -11.98 -12.57 3.76
C TYR A 177 -11.87 -11.10 3.37
N LEU A 178 -12.49 -10.68 2.26
CA LEU A 178 -12.52 -9.29 1.84
C LEU A 178 -13.26 -8.41 2.85
N LEU A 179 -14.42 -8.86 3.36
CA LEU A 179 -15.20 -8.13 4.37
C LEU A 179 -14.41 -7.99 5.67
N PHE A 180 -13.77 -9.05 6.16
CA PHE A 180 -12.96 -8.99 7.38
C PHE A 180 -11.69 -8.15 7.20
N ALA A 181 -11.03 -8.22 6.04
CA ALA A 181 -9.89 -7.39 5.71
C ALA A 181 -10.26 -5.88 5.70
N LEU A 182 -11.45 -5.55 5.21
CA LEU A 182 -11.98 -4.18 5.18
C LEU A 182 -12.20 -3.60 6.60
N VAL A 183 -12.51 -4.45 7.58
CA VAL A 183 -12.75 -4.00 8.96
C VAL A 183 -11.48 -4.08 9.81
N MET A 184 -10.50 -4.89 9.43
CA MET A 184 -9.28 -5.14 10.20
C MET A 184 -8.41 -3.89 10.38
N THR A 185 -8.13 -3.14 9.31
CA THR A 185 -7.29 -1.94 9.39
C THR A 185 -7.85 -0.89 10.35
N PRO A 186 -9.13 -0.46 10.25
CA PRO A 186 -9.70 0.48 11.20
C PRO A 186 -9.82 -0.12 12.61
N ALA A 187 -9.99 -1.45 12.77
CA ALA A 187 -9.92 -2.09 14.08
C ALA A 187 -8.54 -1.93 14.75
N ILE A 188 -7.45 -2.11 14.00
CA ILE A 188 -6.08 -1.90 14.50
C ILE A 188 -5.84 -0.42 14.81
N VAL A 189 -6.38 0.50 14.01
CA VAL A 189 -6.31 1.95 14.30
C VAL A 189 -7.06 2.29 15.60
N ASN A 190 -8.26 1.74 15.81
CA ASN A 190 -9.00 1.95 17.06
C ASN A 190 -8.26 1.36 18.25
N PHE A 191 -7.69 0.16 18.09
CA PHE A 191 -6.84 -0.48 19.10
C PHE A 191 -5.67 0.44 19.48
N ALA A 192 -4.94 0.94 18.49
CA ALA A 192 -3.79 1.79 18.73
C ALA A 192 -4.18 3.05 19.52
N ARG A 193 -5.33 3.66 19.20
CA ARG A 193 -5.78 4.93 19.79
C ARG A 193 -6.50 4.78 21.15
N LYS A 194 -7.21 3.67 21.38
CA LYS A 194 -8.13 3.51 22.53
C LYS A 194 -7.90 2.26 23.38
N GLY A 195 -6.98 1.39 23.00
CA GLY A 195 -6.65 0.16 23.73
C GLY A 195 -7.35 -1.09 23.19
N PHE A 196 -7.01 -2.26 23.75
CA PHE A 196 -7.30 -3.59 23.16
C PHE A 196 -8.78 -3.84 22.86
N GLY A 197 -9.67 -3.56 23.80
CA GLY A 197 -11.11 -3.80 23.63
C GLY A 197 -11.74 -3.00 22.49
N ALA A 198 -11.18 -1.82 22.17
CA ALA A 198 -11.67 -0.95 21.12
C ALA A 198 -11.54 -1.57 19.72
N ALA A 199 -10.66 -2.57 19.56
CA ALA A 199 -10.53 -3.34 18.33
C ALA A 199 -11.82 -4.08 17.94
N PHE A 200 -12.72 -4.34 18.90
CA PHE A 200 -13.94 -5.13 18.69
C PHE A 200 -15.22 -4.28 18.79
N HIS A 201 -15.09 -2.96 18.96
CA HIS A 201 -16.23 -2.05 18.96
C HIS A 201 -16.67 -1.73 17.53
N PHE A 202 -17.41 -2.66 16.91
CA PHE A 202 -17.83 -2.55 15.51
C PHE A 202 -18.58 -1.24 15.20
N GLY A 203 -19.41 -0.75 16.13
CA GLY A 203 -20.10 0.54 15.96
C GLY A 203 -19.13 1.72 15.80
N GLU A 204 -18.03 1.74 16.55
CA GLU A 204 -16.98 2.75 16.41
C GLU A 204 -16.20 2.57 15.10
N ILE A 205 -15.89 1.33 14.73
CA ILE A 205 -15.15 1.02 13.50
C ILE A 205 -15.93 1.46 12.27
N PHE A 206 -17.20 1.08 12.15
CA PHE A 206 -18.06 1.54 11.05
C PHE A 206 -18.29 3.05 11.11
N GLY A 207 -18.35 3.64 12.31
CA GLY A 207 -18.39 5.09 12.49
C GLY A 207 -17.15 5.80 11.93
N MET A 208 -15.95 5.28 12.16
CA MET A 208 -14.71 5.82 11.58
C MET A 208 -14.70 5.72 10.06
N ILE A 209 -15.09 4.58 9.49
CA ILE A 209 -15.18 4.39 8.04
C ILE A 209 -16.20 5.36 7.44
N SER A 210 -17.37 5.51 8.07
CA SER A 210 -18.42 6.41 7.60
C SER A 210 -18.00 7.88 7.67
N LYS A 211 -17.25 8.29 8.72
CA LYS A 211 -16.69 9.64 8.85
C LYS A 211 -15.63 9.93 7.80
N ALA A 212 -14.75 8.97 7.54
CA ALA A 212 -13.76 9.04 6.46
C ALA A 212 -14.42 9.05 5.07
N GLY A 213 -15.61 8.45 4.96
CA GLY A 213 -16.35 8.25 3.72
C GLY A 213 -16.02 6.90 3.08
N TRP A 214 -17.03 6.04 2.93
CA TRP A 214 -16.88 4.68 2.37
C TRP A 214 -16.19 4.68 1.00
N LEU A 215 -16.59 5.58 0.10
CA LEU A 215 -16.01 5.67 -1.23
C LEU A 215 -14.52 6.07 -1.17
N LYS A 216 -14.19 7.07 -0.36
CA LYS A 216 -12.80 7.51 -0.14
C LYS A 216 -11.96 6.37 0.44
N TYR A 217 -12.50 5.63 1.42
CA TYR A 217 -11.83 4.51 2.04
C TYR A 217 -11.55 3.37 1.05
N ILE A 218 -12.56 2.93 0.29
CA ILE A 218 -12.42 1.84 -0.69
C ILE A 218 -11.42 2.23 -1.79
N ILE A 219 -11.53 3.44 -2.36
CA ILE A 219 -10.58 3.93 -3.38
C ILE A 219 -9.16 3.95 -2.81
N SER A 220 -9.00 4.39 -1.56
CA SER A 220 -7.70 4.45 -0.89
C SER A 220 -7.07 3.07 -0.72
N ILE A 221 -7.85 2.06 -0.32
CA ILE A 221 -7.37 0.67 -0.23
C ILE A 221 -6.97 0.14 -1.60
N ILE A 222 -7.81 0.33 -2.63
CA ILE A 222 -7.52 -0.13 -4.00
C ILE A 222 -6.24 0.51 -4.52
N LEU A 223 -6.07 1.82 -4.31
CA LEU A 223 -4.86 2.55 -4.71
C LEU A 223 -3.61 1.99 -4.04
N LEU A 224 -3.63 1.82 -2.71
CA LEU A 224 -2.50 1.22 -1.99
C LEU A 224 -2.24 -0.22 -2.42
N ALA A 225 -3.29 -1.01 -2.65
CA ALA A 225 -3.17 -2.40 -3.11
C ALA A 225 -2.50 -2.48 -4.49
N ILE A 226 -2.82 -1.57 -5.43
CA ILE A 226 -2.17 -1.51 -6.75
C ILE A 226 -0.70 -1.13 -6.59
N ILE A 227 -0.39 -0.08 -5.82
CA ILE A 227 0.99 0.39 -5.61
C ILE A 227 1.82 -0.73 -4.96
N PHE A 228 1.33 -1.33 -3.88
CA PHE A 228 2.04 -2.35 -3.13
C PHE A 228 2.10 -3.66 -3.91
N GLY A 229 1.08 -3.95 -4.75
CA GLY A 229 1.10 -5.06 -5.68
C GLY A 229 2.22 -4.95 -6.71
N ILE A 230 2.38 -3.77 -7.32
CA ILE A 230 3.48 -3.50 -8.29
C ILE A 230 4.84 -3.62 -7.61
N ILE A 231 5.01 -3.01 -6.43
CA ILE A 231 6.27 -3.12 -5.66
C ILE A 231 6.52 -4.58 -5.24
N GLY A 232 5.46 -5.31 -4.89
CA GLY A 232 5.49 -6.71 -4.49
C GLY A 232 6.00 -7.65 -5.60
N LEU A 233 5.86 -7.28 -6.88
CA LEU A 233 6.44 -8.03 -7.99
C LEU A 233 7.97 -8.13 -7.89
N LEU A 234 8.64 -7.19 -7.23
CA LEU A 234 10.08 -7.29 -6.95
C LEU A 234 10.40 -8.54 -6.12
N GLY A 235 9.50 -8.95 -5.23
CA GLY A 235 9.64 -10.17 -4.42
C GLY A 235 9.59 -11.47 -5.23
N MET A 236 9.17 -11.44 -6.50
CA MET A 236 9.19 -12.60 -7.39
C MET A 236 10.60 -12.92 -7.89
N ILE A 237 11.54 -11.97 -7.81
CA ILE A 237 12.95 -12.18 -8.20
C ILE A 237 13.67 -12.83 -7.01
N PRO A 238 14.12 -14.10 -7.13
CA PRO A 238 14.80 -14.78 -6.02
C PRO A 238 16.10 -14.07 -5.63
N PHE A 239 16.47 -14.17 -4.36
CA PHE A 239 17.68 -13.57 -3.76
C PHE A 239 17.70 -12.04 -3.77
N ILE A 240 17.87 -11.40 -4.93
CA ILE A 240 18.02 -9.94 -5.06
C ILE A 240 16.71 -9.24 -4.70
N GLY A 241 15.60 -9.72 -5.25
CA GLY A 241 14.28 -9.16 -4.97
C GLY A 241 13.91 -9.28 -3.49
N TRP A 242 14.22 -10.42 -2.86
CA TRP A 242 14.00 -10.63 -1.43
C TRP A 242 14.82 -9.68 -0.56
N LEU A 243 16.09 -9.44 -0.92
CA LEU A 243 16.95 -8.51 -0.18
C LEU A 243 16.43 -7.06 -0.30
N ILE A 244 16.05 -6.65 -1.50
CA ILE A 244 15.46 -5.33 -1.74
C ILE A 244 14.15 -5.19 -0.94
N MET A 245 13.28 -6.19 -0.99
CA MET A 245 12.02 -6.19 -0.25
C MET A 245 12.25 -6.12 1.25
N LEU A 246 13.22 -6.84 1.80
CA LEU A 246 13.56 -6.80 3.22
C LEU A 246 13.95 -5.39 3.69
N ILE A 247 14.66 -4.63 2.87
CA ILE A 247 15.04 -3.24 3.17
C ILE A 247 13.84 -2.28 3.02
N ILE A 248 13.03 -2.47 1.97
CA ILE A 248 11.90 -1.61 1.63
C ILE A 248 10.67 -1.88 2.52
N TYR A 249 10.53 -3.07 3.07
CA TYR A 249 9.31 -3.51 3.77
C TYR A 249 8.95 -2.65 4.99
N PRO A 250 9.88 -2.32 5.91
CA PRO A 250 9.58 -1.41 7.02
C PRO A 250 9.12 -0.03 6.54
N PHE A 251 9.65 0.45 5.41
CA PHE A 251 9.23 1.71 4.81
C PHE A 251 7.79 1.63 4.30
N LEU A 252 7.43 0.56 3.59
CA LEU A 252 6.07 0.36 3.10
C LEU A 252 5.06 0.29 4.25
N ILE A 253 5.39 -0.38 5.35
CA ILE A 253 4.49 -0.45 6.50
C ILE A 253 4.29 0.90 7.16
N VAL A 254 5.37 1.66 7.44
CA VAL A 254 5.25 3.00 8.04
C VAL A 254 4.47 3.93 7.13
N TRP A 255 4.70 3.86 5.81
CA TRP A 255 3.95 4.62 4.83
C TRP A 255 2.46 4.29 4.87
N ALA A 256 2.09 3.01 4.77
CA ALA A 256 0.70 2.58 4.82
C ALA A 256 0.05 2.95 6.17
N ALA A 257 0.76 2.74 7.28
CA ALA A 257 0.27 3.03 8.61
C ALA A 257 -0.06 4.53 8.76
N LYS A 258 0.82 5.42 8.29
CA LYS A 258 0.56 6.87 8.34
C LYS A 258 -0.58 7.27 7.40
N PHE A 259 -0.62 6.70 6.20
CA PHE A 259 -1.69 6.96 5.25
C PHE A 259 -3.07 6.60 5.83
N TYR A 260 -3.20 5.43 6.46
CA TYR A 260 -4.43 4.99 7.12
C TYR A 260 -4.74 5.81 8.38
N ALA A 261 -3.72 6.18 9.17
CA ALA A 261 -3.92 7.04 10.33
C ALA A 261 -4.59 8.36 9.94
N ASN A 262 -4.05 9.03 8.91
CA ASN A 262 -4.58 10.30 8.38
C ASN A 262 -5.98 10.15 7.76
N LEU A 263 -6.34 8.96 7.29
CA LEU A 263 -7.64 8.72 6.67
C LEU A 263 -8.77 8.64 7.71
N PHE A 264 -8.47 8.22 8.93
CA PHE A 264 -9.41 8.10 10.04
C PHE A 264 -9.23 9.21 11.09
N GLU A 265 -8.49 10.27 10.77
CA GLU A 265 -8.45 11.52 11.54
C GLU A 265 -9.68 12.39 11.29
#